data_AF-A0AAE6RDW8-F1
#
_entry.id   AF-A0AAE6RDW8-F1
#
_cell.length_a   1.000
_cell.length_b   1.000
_cell.length_c   1.000
_cell.angle_alpha   90.00
_cell.angle_beta   90.00
_cell.angle_gamma   90.00
#
_symmetry.space_group_name_H-M   'P 1'
#
loop_
_entity.id
_entity.type
_entity.pdbx_description
1 polymer ?
#
loop_
_entity_poly.entity_id
_entity_poly.type
_entity_poly.pdbx_seq_one_letter_code
_entity_poly.pdbx_strand_id
1 'polypeptide(L)' 'MLYAIIASDVANSLEKRLAARPAHIERLQQLKAEGRVVLAGPAPGHRQQRPGRSGFQR' A
#
# COMPACT_ATOMS: atom_id res chain seq x y z
N MET A 1 -1.66 18.73 12.13
CA MET A 1 -2.95 18.01 11.97
C MET A 1 -2.67 16.70 11.25
N LEU A 2 -3.28 15.60 11.68
CA LEU A 2 -3.09 14.28 11.05
C LEU A 2 -4.20 13.99 10.06
N TYR A 3 -3.89 13.24 9.01
CA TYR A 3 -4.82 12.81 7.98
C TYR A 3 -4.71 11.30 7.79
N ALA A 4 -5.85 10.63 7.60
CA ALA A 4 -5.91 9.24 7.20
C ALA A 4 -6.21 9.16 5.70
N ILE A 5 -5.37 8.45 4.95
CA ILE A 5 -5.58 8.17 3.53
C ILE A 5 -5.85 6.68 3.40
N ILE A 6 -7.06 6.32 2.97
CA ILE A 6 -7.49 4.94 2.77
C ILE A 6 -7.83 4.79 1.28
N ALA A 7 -7.21 3.81 0.63
CA ALA A 7 -7.41 3.52 -0.77
C ALA A 7 -7.80 2.05 -0.96
N SER A 8 -8.66 1.80 -1.93
CA SER A 8 -9.08 0.48 -2.38
C SER A 8 -8.60 0.27 -3.81
N ASP A 9 -8.08 -0.93 -4.09
CA ASP A 9 -7.71 -1.32 -5.45
C ASP A 9 -8.98 -1.46 -6.31
N VAL A 10 -8.84 -1.19 -7.61
CA VAL A 10 -9.88 -1.52 -8.59
C VAL A 10 -9.78 -3.01 -8.96
N ALA A 11 -10.89 -3.61 -9.37
CA ALA A 11 -10.94 -5.04 -9.67
C ALA A 11 -9.85 -5.49 -10.65
N ASN A 12 -9.22 -6.64 -10.37
CA ASN A 12 -8.19 -7.29 -11.20
C ASN A 12 -6.95 -6.40 -11.46
N SER A 13 -6.60 -5.50 -10.53
CA SER A 13 -5.48 -4.56 -10.72
C SER A 13 -4.15 -4.99 -10.09
N LEU A 14 -4.03 -6.25 -9.65
CA LEU A 14 -2.84 -6.75 -8.96
C LEU A 14 -1.54 -6.49 -9.72
N GLU A 15 -1.50 -6.76 -11.03
CA GLU A 15 -0.30 -6.55 -11.85
C GLU A 15 0.07 -5.07 -11.93
N LYS A 16 -0.91 -4.17 -12.08
CA LYS A 16 -0.71 -2.72 -12.07
C LYS A 16 -0.14 -2.26 -10.72
N ARG A 17 -0.67 -2.81 -9.62
CA ARG A 17 -0.18 -2.53 -8.27
C ARG A 17 1.27 -2.99 -8.09
N LEU A 18 1.61 -4.19 -8.54
CA LEU A 18 2.97 -4.71 -8.46
C LEU A 18 3.95 -3.86 -9.29
N ALA A 19 3.56 -3.45 -10.49
CA ALA A 19 4.36 -2.58 -11.34
C ALA A 19 4.59 -1.18 -10.71
N ALA A 20 3.56 -0.61 -10.08
CA ALA A 20 3.66 0.70 -9.41
C ALA A 20 4.35 0.65 -8.03
N ARG A 21 4.49 -0.54 -7.44
CA ARG A 21 4.96 -0.72 -6.06
C ARG A 21 6.34 -0.10 -5.79
N PRO A 22 7.37 -0.24 -6.64
CA PRO A 22 8.69 0.34 -6.38
C PRO A 22 8.63 1.86 -6.20
N ALA A 23 8.02 2.57 -7.16
CA ALA A 23 7.86 4.03 -7.11
C ALA A 23 6.98 4.49 -5.93
N HIS A 24 5.95 3.72 -5.58
CA HIS A 24 5.12 4.00 -4.42
C HIS A 24 5.91 3.91 -3.10
N ILE A 25 6.77 2.90 -2.96
CA ILE A 25 7.63 2.75 -1.77
C ILE A 25 8.67 3.86 -1.68
N GLU A 26 9.29 4.25 -2.79
CA GLU A 26 10.24 5.37 -2.83
C GLU A 26 9.61 6.67 -2.31
N ARG A 27 8.39 6.99 -2.79
CA ARG A 27 7.62 8.13 -2.28
C ARG A 27 7.35 8.03 -0.78
N LEU A 28 6.97 6.85 -0.29
CA LEU A 28 6.73 6.66 1.16
C LEU A 28 8.01 6.81 1.98
N GLN A 29 9.16 6.36 1.47
CA GLN A 29 10.45 6.53 2.11
C GLN A 29 10.84 8.01 2.20
N GLN A 30 10.63 8.78 1.13
CA GLN A 30 10.85 10.22 1.14
C GLN A 30 9.95 10.91 2.18
N LEU A 31 8.65 10.63 2.17
CA LEU A 31 7.71 11.23 3.13
C LEU A 31 8.02 10.80 4.58
N LYS A 32 8.54 9.59 4.78
CA LYS A 32 9.04 9.14 6.08
C LYS A 32 10.26 9.94 6.52
N ALA A 33 11.22 10.18 5.61
CA ALA A 33 12.40 11.01 5.89
C ALA A 33 12.02 12.46 6.23
N GLU A 34 10.97 12.99 5.59
CA GLU A 34 10.38 14.31 5.90
C GLU A 34 9.59 14.34 7.23
N GLY A 35 9.44 13.20 7.93
CA GLY A 35 8.65 13.12 9.18
C GLY A 35 7.13 13.24 8.96
N ARG A 36 6.65 13.01 7.73
CA ARG A 36 5.24 13.20 7.34
C ARG A 36 4.42 11.92 7.32
N VAL A 37 5.04 10.77 7.59
CA VAL A 37 4.36 9.47 7.70
C VAL A 37 4.43 8.99 9.14
N VAL A 38 3.26 8.85 9.77
CA VAL A 38 3.13 8.19 11.07
C VAL A 38 3.07 6.67 10.88
N LEU A 39 2.23 6.20 9.94
CA LEU A 39 2.05 4.79 9.61
C LEU A 39 1.60 4.65 8.15
N ALA A 40 2.12 3.66 7.44
CA ALA A 40 1.67 3.30 6.10
C ALA A 40 1.77 1.78 5.88
N GLY A 41 0.79 1.21 5.20
CA GLY A 41 0.76 -0.23 4.90
C GLY A 41 -0.41 -0.60 4.00
N PRO A 42 -0.37 -1.79 3.36
CA PRO A 42 -1.50 -2.29 2.60
C PRO A 42 -2.67 -2.63 3.54
N ALA A 43 -3.91 -2.41 3.08
CA ALA A 43 -5.10 -2.96 3.73
C ALA A 43 -5.34 -4.39 3.19
N PRO A 44 -5.07 -5.45 3.98
CA PRO A 44 -5.22 -6.82 3.50
C PRO A 44 -6.71 -7.19 3.39
N GLY A 45 -7.08 -7.88 2.30
CA GLY A 45 -8.45 -8.36 2.06
C GLY A 45 -8.91 -9.45 2.98
N HIS A 46 -7.98 -10.31 3.38
CA HIS A 46 -8.18 -11.39 4.33
C HIS A 46 -7.04 -11.36 5.34
N ARG A 47 -7.30 -11.84 6.56
CA ARG A 47 -6.24 -12.08 7.56
C ARG A 47 -5.35 -13.23 7.06
N GLN A 48 -4.34 -12.91 6.25
CA GLN A 48 -3.28 -13.85 5.89
C GLN A 48 -1.93 -13.35 6.42
N GLN A 49 -1.20 -14.26 7.08
CA GLN A 49 0.11 -13.98 7.67
C GLN A 49 1.22 -13.79 6.63
N ARG A 50 1.00 -14.23 5.40
CA ARG A 50 1.91 -14.00 4.26
C ARG A 50 1.11 -13.37 3.14
N PRO A 51 1.49 -12.19 2.63
CA PRO A 51 0.87 -11.64 1.43
C PRO A 51 1.35 -12.48 0.24
N GLY A 52 0.68 -13.62 0.01
CA GLY A 52 0.77 -14.32 -1.28
C GLY A 52 0.10 -13.48 -2.38
N ARG A 53 -0.01 -14.03 -3.60
CA ARG A 53 -0.71 -13.37 -4.72
C ARG A 53 -2.13 -12.89 -4.37
N SER A 54 -2.74 -13.47 -3.34
CA SER A 54 -4.08 -13.20 -2.83
C SER A 54 -4.15 -12.23 -1.63
N GLY A 55 -3.02 -11.60 -1.24
CA GLY A 55 -2.94 -10.67 -0.11
C GLY A 55 -3.42 -9.24 -0.40
N PHE A 56 -3.74 -8.93 -1.64
CA PHE A 56 -4.16 -7.61 -2.09
C PHE A 56 -5.61 -7.71 -2.57
N GLN A 57 -6.47 -6.81 -2.11
CA GLN A 57 -7.91 -6.87 -2.35
C GLN A 57 -8.22 -6.89 -3.86
N ARG A 58 -9.32 -7.60 -4.17
CA ARG A 58 -9.86 -8.00 -5.48
C ARG A 58 -9.53 -7.11 -6.67
#